data_AF-A0A957RZU8-F1
#
_entry.id   AF-A0A957RZU8-F1
#
_cell.length_a   1.000
_cell.length_b   1.000
_cell.length_c   1.000
_cell.angle_alpha   90.00
_cell.angle_beta   90.00
_cell.angle_gamma   90.00
#
_symmetry.space_group_name_H-M   'P 1'
#
loop_
_entity.id
_entity.type
_entity.pdbx_description
1 polymer ?
#
loop_
_entity_poly.entity_id
_entity_poly.type
_entity_poly.pdbx_seq_one_letter_code
_entity_poly.pdbx_strand_id
1 'polypeptide(L)' 'MLGIIFLPWTTIMYVLVAPGGINGFDWIWLALMLIGDLASYGGGIGRKQIPGYEGY' A
#
# COMPACT_ATOMS: atom_id res chain seq x y z
N MET A 1 0.31 -2.73 16.07
CA MET A 1 0.29 -1.38 15.47
C MET A 1 1.26 -1.21 14.30
N LEU A 2 2.40 -1.90 14.28
CA LEU A 2 3.41 -1.78 13.21
C LEU A 2 2.84 -2.03 11.79
N GLY A 3 1.91 -2.99 11.65
CA GLY A 3 1.27 -3.28 10.36
C GLY A 3 0.61 -2.06 9.71
N ILE A 4 -0.22 -1.31 10.46
CA ILE A 4 -0.86 -0.09 9.93
C ILE A 4 0.15 1.01 9.56
N ILE A 5 1.31 1.03 10.20
CA ILE A 5 2.33 2.06 9.98
C ILE A 5 3.18 1.75 8.73
N PHE A 6 3.54 0.48 8.53
CA PHE A 6 4.44 0.05 7.46
C PHE A 6 3.75 -0.59 6.26
N LEU A 7 2.55 -1.12 6.46
CA LEU A 7 1.75 -1.84 5.46
C LEU A 7 0.26 -1.54 5.68
N PRO A 8 -0.15 -0.26 5.60
CA PRO A 8 -1.52 0.17 5.91
C PRO A 8 -2.56 -0.57 5.07
N TRP A 9 -2.34 -0.68 3.76
CA TRP A 9 -3.30 -1.30 2.85
C TRP A 9 -3.35 -2.81 3.02
N THR A 10 -2.20 -3.47 3.16
CA THR A 10 -2.15 -4.91 3.44
C THR A 10 -2.81 -5.26 4.76
N THR A 11 -2.65 -4.43 5.79
CA THR A 11 -3.27 -4.68 7.11
C THR A 11 -4.80 -4.55 7.04
N ILE A 12 -5.31 -3.54 6.34
CA ILE A 12 -6.76 -3.41 6.11
C ILE A 12 -7.28 -4.62 5.33
N MET A 13 -6.58 -5.03 4.26
CA MET A 13 -7.00 -6.15 3.44
C MET A 13 -7.01 -7.48 4.21
N TYR A 14 -6.02 -7.69 5.08
CA TYR A 14 -5.95 -8.87 5.93
C TYR A 14 -7.18 -8.99 6.85
N VAL A 15 -7.61 -7.88 7.45
CA VAL A 15 -8.81 -7.88 8.31
C VAL A 15 -10.09 -8.16 7.50
N LEU A 16 -10.16 -7.68 6.26
CA LEU A 16 -11.35 -7.84 5.41
C LEU A 16 -11.44 -9.24 4.78
N VAL A 17 -10.33 -9.81 4.34
CA VAL A 17 -10.32 -11.04 3.54
C VAL A 17 -9.92 -12.27 4.33
N ALA A 18 -9.04 -12.12 5.33
CA ALA A 18 -8.52 -13.22 6.13
C ALA A 18 -8.86 -13.10 7.63
N PRO A 19 -10.12 -12.82 8.04
CA PRO A 19 -10.47 -12.64 9.45
C PRO A 19 -10.28 -13.91 10.28
N GLY A 20 -10.34 -15.09 9.65
CA GLY A 20 -10.10 -16.40 10.28
C GLY A 20 -8.72 -17.00 9.95
N GLY A 21 -7.81 -16.23 9.36
CA GLY A 21 -6.56 -16.71 8.80
C GLY A 21 -6.58 -16.79 7.27
N ILE A 22 -5.39 -16.98 6.68
CA ILE A 22 -5.15 -16.88 5.24
C ILE A 22 -5.34 -18.25 4.59
N ASN A 23 -6.22 -18.37 3.61
CA ASN A 23 -6.46 -19.62 2.90
C ASN A 23 -6.57 -19.40 1.38
N GLY A 24 -5.99 -20.33 0.60
CA GLY A 24 -6.19 -20.41 -0.85
C GLY A 24 -5.95 -19.09 -1.60
N PHE A 25 -7.06 -18.42 -1.95
CA PHE A 25 -7.09 -17.23 -2.80
C PHE A 25 -6.72 -15.93 -2.08
N ASP A 26 -6.75 -15.90 -0.75
CA ASP A 26 -6.43 -14.71 0.05
C ASP A 26 -5.00 -14.19 -0.21
N TRP A 27 -4.07 -15.11 -0.54
CA TRP A 27 -2.69 -14.78 -0.88
C TRP A 27 -2.55 -13.84 -2.08
N ILE A 28 -3.43 -13.96 -3.07
CA ILE A 28 -3.39 -13.11 -4.27
C ILE A 28 -3.75 -11.67 -3.88
N TRP A 29 -4.80 -11.51 -3.08
CA TRP A 29 -5.23 -10.20 -2.62
C TRP A 29 -4.21 -9.54 -1.69
N LEU A 30 -3.61 -10.30 -0.78
CA LEU A 30 -2.57 -9.80 0.11
C LEU A 30 -1.31 -9.40 -0.67
N ALA A 31 -0.89 -10.19 -1.66
CA ALA A 31 0.26 -9.85 -2.50
C ALA A 31 0.02 -8.56 -3.30
N LEU A 32 -1.19 -8.35 -3.82
CA LEU A 32 -1.55 -7.14 -4.54
C LEU A 32 -1.50 -5.90 -3.65
N MET A 33 -2.01 -6.00 -2.42
CA MET A 33 -1.99 -4.88 -1.47
C MET A 33 -0.59 -4.60 -0.94
N LEU A 34 0.25 -5.63 -0.79
CA LEU A 34 1.67 -5.45 -0.45
C LEU A 34 2.39 -4.61 -1.50
N ILE A 35 2.15 -4.90 -2.79
CA ILE A 35 2.68 -4.09 -3.90
C ILE A 35 2.12 -2.67 -3.85
N GLY A 36 0.84 -2.49 -3.49
CA GLY A 36 0.22 -1.18 -3.30
C GLY A 36 0.89 -0.34 -2.20
N ASP A 37 1.23 -0.96 -1.07
CA ASP A 37 1.99 -0.32 0.01
C ASP A 37 3.37 0.14 -0.50
N LEU A 38 4.12 -0.74 -1.19
CA LEU A 38 5.41 -0.42 -1.81
C LEU A 38 5.31 0.73 -2.84
N ALA A 39 4.30 0.69 -3.71
CA ALA A 39 4.06 1.73 -4.70
C ALA A 39 3.71 3.08 -4.07
N SER A 40 3.00 3.07 -2.94
CA SER A 40 2.66 4.27 -2.18
C SER A 40 3.90 4.97 -1.63
N TYR A 41 4.91 4.22 -1.20
CA TYR A 41 6.21 4.78 -0.81
C TYR A 41 6.97 5.38 -2.00
N GLY A 42 6.84 4.81 -3.20
CA GLY A 42 7.48 5.31 -4.42
C GLY A 42 6.81 6.51 -5.08
N GLY A 43 5.49 6.67 -4.93
CA GLY A 43 4.69 7.69 -5.63
C GLY A 43 5.05 9.15 -5.33
N GLY A 44 5.77 9.43 -4.24
CA GLY A 44 6.27 10.76 -3.90
C GLY A 44 7.55 11.18 -4.65
N ILE A 45 8.32 10.22 -5.19
CA ILE A 45 9.61 10.48 -5.83
C ILE A 45 9.43 11.14 -7.20
N GLY A 46 8.38 10.77 -7.94
CA GLY A 46 8.08 11.35 -9.27
C GLY A 46 7.60 12.80 -9.25
N ARG A 47 7.27 13.37 -8.07
CA ARG A 47 6.76 14.75 -7.95
C ARG A 47 7.86 15.81 -7.80
N LYS A 48 9.14 15.40 -7.74
CA LYS A 48 10.28 16.30 -7.50
C LYS A 48 10.92 16.87 -8.78
N GLN A 49 10.27 16.80 -9.93
CA GLN A 49 10.88 17.19 -11.22
C GLN A 49 10.01 18.16 -12.04
N ILE A 50 9.46 19.20 -11.41
CA ILE A 50 9.00 20.39 -12.16
C ILE A 50 9.83 21.60 -11.69
N PRO A 51 10.95 21.92 -12.36
CA PRO A 51 11.64 23.19 -12.18
C PRO A 51 10.70 24.33 -12.64
N GLY A 52 10.37 25.26 -11.74
CA GLY A 52 9.60 26.48 -12.09
C GLY A 52 8.10 26.50 -11.74
N TYR A 53 7.65 25.79 -10.70
CA TYR A 53 6.28 25.94 -10.20
C TYR A 53 6.10 27.29 -9.48
N GLU A 54 5.80 28.35 -10.23
CA GLU A 54 5.18 29.58 -9.71
C GLU A 54 3.67 29.32 -9.59
N GLY A 55 3.20 29.18 -8.35
CA GLY A 55 1.77 29.20 -8.06
C GLY A 55 1.23 30.58 -8.40
N TYR A 56 0.30 30.64 -9.36
CA TYR A 56 -0.49 31.84 -9.65
C TYR A 56 -1.41 32.18 -8.49
#